data_AF-A0A1I8F3J5-F1
#
_entry.id   AF-A0A1I8F3J5-F1
#
_cell.length_a   1.000
_cell.length_b   1.000
_cell.length_c   1.000
_cell.angle_alpha   90.00
_cell.angle_beta   90.00
_cell.angle_gamma   90.00
#
_symmetry.space_group_name_H-M   'P 1'
#
loop_
_entity.id
_entity.type
_entity.pdbx_description
1 polymer ?
#
loop_
_entity_poly.entity_id
_entity_poly.type
_entity_poly.pdbx_seq_one_letter_code
_entity_poly.pdbx_strand_id
1 'polypeptide(L)'
;MQDYNRAFKEALSSTRLELVLDLCNRVKPSDLFRSPNLEQQVILSLIQQLGRNLLERTKLKCDYLQESFDYLRPEESVVREHGKRVLQHLVKRIDELNCDPTDQFAYRTVRRVRMLATGFINEHLV
;
A
#
# COMPACT_ATOMS: atom_id res chain seq x y z
N MET A 1 8.86 -17.08 15.78
CA MET A 1 8.14 -15.79 15.62
C MET A 1 8.55 -15.24 14.27
N GLN A 2 7.61 -15.06 13.33
CA GLN A 2 7.95 -14.41 12.05
C GLN A 2 8.09 -12.91 12.31
N ASP A 3 9.29 -12.36 12.11
CA ASP A 3 9.52 -10.92 12.18
C ASP A 3 9.20 -10.29 10.82
N TYR A 4 7.93 -9.96 10.64
CA TYR A 4 7.46 -9.33 9.40
C TYR A 4 8.12 -7.98 9.15
N ASN A 5 8.40 -7.18 10.18
CA ASN A 5 9.09 -5.90 9.99
C ASN A 5 10.43 -6.11 9.33
N ARG A 6 11.24 -7.01 9.89
CA ARG A 6 12.57 -7.27 9.34
C ARG A 6 12.49 -7.75 7.90
N ALA A 7 11.65 -8.74 7.61
CA ALA A 7 11.52 -9.29 6.26
C ALA A 7 11.07 -8.22 5.24
N PHE A 8 10.05 -7.42 5.59
CA PHE A 8 9.58 -6.36 4.72
C PHE A 8 10.59 -5.22 4.60
N LYS A 9 11.28 -4.81 5.66
CA LYS A 9 12.36 -3.80 5.59
C LYS A 9 13.46 -4.24 4.64
N GLU A 10 13.92 -5.49 4.74
CA GLU A 10 14.93 -6.06 3.84
C GLU A 10 14.46 -6.02 2.38
N ALA A 11 13.23 -6.48 2.10
CA ALA A 11 12.68 -6.44 0.73
C ALA A 11 12.45 -5.01 0.21
N LEU A 12 11.93 -4.10 1.04
CA LEU A 12 11.65 -2.70 0.70
C LEU A 12 12.93 -1.89 0.47
N SER A 13 14.02 -2.25 1.15
CA SER A 13 15.36 -1.70 0.90
C SER A 13 15.94 -2.15 -0.44
N SER A 14 15.43 -3.25 -1.00
CA SER A 14 15.81 -3.68 -2.34
C SER A 14 15.15 -2.78 -3.38
N THR A 15 15.86 -2.52 -4.48
CA THR A 15 15.31 -1.77 -5.62
C THR A 15 14.28 -2.58 -6.43
N ARG A 16 14.08 -3.86 -6.09
CA ARG A 16 13.31 -4.83 -6.87
C ARG A 16 11.90 -5.01 -6.31
N LEU A 17 10.90 -4.57 -7.07
CA LEU A 17 9.49 -4.76 -6.71
C LEU A 17 9.12 -6.24 -6.54
N GLU A 18 9.72 -7.13 -7.34
CA GLU A 18 9.46 -8.57 -7.27
C GLU A 18 9.70 -9.16 -5.87
N LEU A 19 10.70 -8.70 -5.13
CA LEU A 19 10.95 -9.21 -3.77
C LEU A 19 9.82 -8.86 -2.80
N VAL A 20 9.26 -7.66 -2.94
CA VAL A 20 8.10 -7.23 -2.15
C VAL A 20 6.88 -8.07 -2.53
N LEU A 21 6.68 -8.31 -3.83
CA LEU A 21 5.57 -9.13 -4.33
C LEU A 21 5.69 -10.60 -3.92
N ASP A 22 6.89 -11.17 -3.90
CA ASP A 22 7.14 -12.52 -3.42
C ASP A 22 6.80 -12.69 -1.94
N LEU A 23 7.13 -11.71 -1.09
CA LEU A 23 6.70 -11.70 0.31
C LEU A 23 5.18 -11.54 0.43
N CYS A 24 4.59 -10.62 -0.32
CA CYS A 24 3.14 -10.43 -0.35
C CYS A 24 2.39 -11.69 -0.81
N ASN A 25 2.97 -12.52 -1.69
CA ASN A 25 2.35 -13.78 -2.11
C ASN A 25 2.39 -14.86 -1.02
N ARG A 26 3.34 -14.78 -0.07
CA ARG A 26 3.56 -15.79 0.97
C ARG A 26 2.83 -15.49 2.27
N VAL A 27 2.44 -14.24 2.49
CA VAL A 27 1.77 -13.77 3.70
C VAL A 27 0.40 -13.25 3.30
N LYS A 28 -0.64 -13.44 4.12
CA LYS A 28 -1.92 -12.77 3.83
C LYS A 28 -1.87 -11.35 4.36
N PRO A 29 -2.51 -10.36 3.69
CA PRO A 29 -2.70 -9.02 4.23
C PRO A 29 -3.16 -9.03 5.70
N SER A 30 -4.19 -9.82 6.01
CA SER A 30 -4.72 -9.94 7.38
C SER A 30 -3.74 -10.51 8.39
N ASP A 31 -2.83 -11.38 7.98
CA ASP A 31 -1.81 -11.94 8.88
C ASP A 31 -0.68 -10.94 9.10
N LEU A 32 -0.33 -10.16 8.07
CA LEU A 32 0.68 -9.11 8.16
C LEU A 32 0.20 -7.95 9.05
N PHE A 33 -0.96 -7.38 8.74
CA PHE A 33 -1.41 -6.14 9.37
C PHE A 33 -1.94 -6.34 10.80
N ARG A 34 -2.49 -7.52 11.14
CA ARG A 34 -2.82 -7.87 12.54
C ARG A 34 -1.59 -8.10 13.42
N SER A 35 -0.39 -8.13 12.85
CA SER A 35 0.85 -8.22 13.62
C SER A 35 1.01 -6.96 14.48
N PRO A 36 1.11 -7.08 15.82
CA PRO A 36 1.15 -5.93 16.72
C PRO A 36 2.38 -5.04 16.52
N ASN A 37 3.40 -5.52 15.82
CA ASN A 37 4.68 -4.85 15.70
C ASN A 37 4.87 -4.11 14.38
N LEU A 38 4.00 -4.27 13.37
CA LEU A 38 4.27 -3.72 12.03
C LEU A 38 4.39 -2.18 12.09
N GLU A 39 5.57 -1.67 11.73
CA GLU A 39 5.90 -0.26 11.86
C GLU A 39 5.22 0.58 10.78
N GLN A 40 4.75 1.77 11.14
CA GLN A 40 4.09 2.69 10.19
C GLN A 40 4.99 3.07 9.01
N GLN A 41 6.31 3.19 9.23
CA GLN A 41 7.26 3.41 8.15
C GLN A 41 7.26 2.26 7.12
N VAL A 42 7.16 1.02 7.60
CA VAL A 42 7.07 -0.17 6.74
C VAL A 42 5.77 -0.15 5.95
N ILE A 43 4.65 0.21 6.58
CA ILE A 43 3.34 0.34 5.91
C ILE A 43 3.41 1.40 4.80
N LEU A 44 3.92 2.61 5.09
CA LEU A 44 4.05 3.68 4.10
C LEU A 44 4.96 3.30 2.93
N SER A 45 6.10 2.66 3.22
CA SER A 45 7.00 2.17 2.18
C SER A 45 6.37 1.05 1.34
N LEU A 46 5.58 0.17 1.96
CA LEU A 46 4.82 -0.86 1.26
C LEU A 46 3.78 -0.23 0.32
N ILE A 47 3.02 0.77 0.79
CA ILE A 47 2.08 1.52 -0.04
C ILE A 47 2.79 2.15 -1.25
N GLN A 48 3.93 2.81 -1.01
CA GLN A 48 4.71 3.45 -2.06
C GLN A 48 5.19 2.47 -3.14
N GLN A 49 5.66 1.29 -2.72
CA GLN A 49 6.17 0.25 -3.62
C GLN A 49 5.04 -0.47 -4.37
N LEU A 50 3.96 -0.85 -3.69
CA LEU A 50 2.82 -1.51 -4.33
C LEU A 50 2.05 -0.58 -5.27
N GLY A 51 2.12 0.73 -5.06
CA GLY A 51 1.62 1.71 -6.03
C GLY A 51 2.40 1.75 -7.35
N ARG A 52 3.51 1.02 -7.52
CA ARG A 52 4.27 0.92 -8.78
C ARG A 52 3.68 -0.18 -9.66
N ASN A 53 3.52 0.10 -10.94
CA ASN A 53 2.97 -0.84 -11.93
C ASN A 53 1.69 -1.53 -11.40
N LEU A 54 0.70 -0.75 -10.93
CA LEU A 54 -0.42 -1.29 -10.17
C LEU A 54 -1.26 -2.33 -10.94
N LEU A 55 -1.24 -2.28 -12.28
CA LEU A 55 -1.89 -3.25 -13.17
C LEU A 55 -1.22 -4.63 -13.21
N GLU A 56 0.01 -4.74 -12.73
CA GLU A 56 0.69 -6.01 -12.54
C GLU A 56 0.30 -6.60 -11.19
N ARG A 57 -0.24 -7.83 -11.18
CA ARG A 57 -0.76 -8.50 -9.97
C ARG A 57 -1.76 -7.62 -9.22
N THR A 58 -2.65 -6.94 -9.96
CA THR A 58 -3.60 -5.94 -9.46
C THR A 58 -4.32 -6.38 -8.21
N LYS A 59 -4.87 -7.61 -8.20
CA LYS A 59 -5.59 -8.15 -7.05
C LYS A 59 -4.72 -8.14 -5.78
N LEU A 60 -3.53 -8.75 -5.84
CA LEU A 60 -2.62 -8.82 -4.71
C LEU A 60 -2.27 -7.43 -4.18
N LYS A 61 -1.84 -6.53 -5.08
CA LYS A 61 -1.43 -5.18 -4.69
C LYS A 61 -2.59 -4.40 -4.07
N CYS A 62 -3.77 -4.46 -4.68
CA CYS A 62 -4.93 -3.75 -4.19
C CYS A 62 -5.46 -4.33 -2.87
N ASP A 63 -5.40 -5.64 -2.64
CA ASP A 63 -5.79 -6.26 -1.36
C ASP A 63 -4.90 -5.74 -0.22
N TYR A 64 -3.58 -5.72 -0.43
CA TYR A 64 -2.61 -5.14 0.50
C TYR A 64 -2.81 -3.63 0.73
N LEU A 65 -3.01 -2.87 -0.35
CA LEU A 65 -3.21 -1.42 -0.27
C LEU A 65 -4.49 -1.08 0.49
N GLN A 66 -5.60 -1.77 0.21
CA GLN A 66 -6.85 -1.55 0.92
C GLN A 66 -6.71 -1.82 2.42
N GLU A 67 -6.15 -2.97 2.78
CA GLU A 67 -5.99 -3.31 4.20
C GLU A 67 -5.01 -2.37 4.89
N SER A 68 -3.98 -1.87 4.21
CA SER A 68 -3.04 -0.92 4.82
C SER A 68 -3.68 0.34 5.40
N PHE A 69 -4.80 0.81 4.82
CA PHE A 69 -5.49 2.01 5.31
C PHE A 69 -6.15 1.79 6.67
N ASP A 70 -6.60 0.58 6.99
CA ASP A 70 -7.19 0.24 8.29
C ASP A 70 -6.15 0.24 9.42
N TYR A 71 -4.86 0.20 9.07
CA TYR A 71 -3.74 0.12 10.03
C TYR A 71 -2.80 1.32 9.98
N LEU A 72 -3.04 2.28 9.08
CA LEU A 72 -2.35 3.56 9.10
C LEU A 72 -2.80 4.37 10.31
N ARG A 73 -1.84 4.86 11.08
CA ARG A 73 -2.06 5.61 12.32
C ARG A 73 -1.68 7.07 12.15
N PRO A 74 -2.64 7.96 11.84
CA PRO A 74 -2.35 9.38 11.57
C PRO A 74 -1.82 10.15 12.79
N GLU A 75 -1.95 9.60 13.99
CA GLU A 75 -1.36 10.12 15.22
C GLU A 75 0.17 9.94 15.28
N GLU A 76 0.74 8.98 14.54
CA GLU A 76 2.18 8.74 14.53
C GLU A 76 2.95 9.77 13.68
N SER A 77 4.09 10.24 14.19
CA SER A 77 4.88 11.33 13.58
C SER A 77 5.30 11.02 12.13
N VAL A 78 5.73 9.79 11.87
CA VAL A 78 6.16 9.36 10.52
C VAL A 78 5.02 9.43 9.50
N VAL A 79 3.78 9.17 9.93
CA VAL A 79 2.59 9.26 9.07
C VAL A 79 2.23 10.72 8.80
N ARG A 80 2.31 11.59 9.81
CA ARG A 80 2.11 13.04 9.62
C ARG A 80 3.16 13.66 8.70
N GLU A 81 4.41 13.23 8.83
CA GLU A 81 5.53 13.80 8.09
C GLU A 81 5.59 13.32 6.62
N HIS A 82 5.30 12.04 6.37
CA HIS A 82 5.50 11.44 5.05
C HIS A 82 4.22 10.96 4.38
N GLY A 83 3.17 10.67 5.15
CA GLY A 83 1.93 10.06 4.66
C GLY A 83 1.30 10.86 3.52
N LYS A 84 1.21 12.19 3.65
CA LYS A 84 0.55 13.05 2.65
C LYS A 84 1.20 12.90 1.29
N ARG A 85 2.53 13.01 1.24
CA ARG A 85 3.33 12.88 0.01
C ARG A 85 3.20 11.48 -0.60
N VAL A 86 3.29 10.43 0.22
CA VAL A 86 3.19 9.03 -0.24
C VAL A 86 1.81 8.76 -0.85
N LEU A 87 0.74 9.17 -0.16
CA LEU A 87 -0.63 8.95 -0.61
C LEU A 87 -0.99 9.81 -1.82
N GLN A 88 -0.52 11.07 -1.89
CA GLN A 88 -0.70 11.90 -3.09
C GLN A 88 0.01 11.30 -4.31
N HIS A 89 1.21 10.74 -4.14
CA HIS A 89 1.89 10.03 -5.21
C HIS A 89 1.12 8.78 -5.66
N LEU A 90 0.52 8.03 -4.73
CA LEU A 90 -0.33 6.89 -5.06
C LEU A 90 -1.56 7.35 -5.88
N VAL A 91 -2.27 8.39 -5.43
CA VAL A 91 -3.44 8.94 -6.14
C VAL A 91 -3.06 9.37 -7.54
N LYS A 92 -1.97 10.15 -7.68
CA LYS A 92 -1.47 10.61 -8.98
C LYS A 92 -1.19 9.43 -9.92
N ARG A 93 -0.49 8.40 -9.43
CA ARG A 93 -0.20 7.20 -10.23
C ARG A 93 -1.47 6.50 -10.68
N ILE A 94 -2.48 6.39 -9.81
CA ILE A 94 -3.76 5.78 -10.17
C ILE A 94 -4.51 6.61 -11.22
N ASP A 95 -4.48 7.94 -11.11
CA ASP A 95 -5.12 8.82 -12.08
C ASP A 95 -4.45 8.78 -13.46
N GLU A 96 -3.16 8.46 -13.51
CA GLU A 96 -2.39 8.24 -14.74
C GLU A 96 -2.55 6.82 -15.32
N LEU A 97 -3.26 5.90 -14.65
CA LEU A 97 -3.46 4.54 -15.16
C LEU A 97 -4.48 4.52 -16.28
N ASN A 98 -4.07 3.97 -17.42
CA ASN A 98 -4.96 3.56 -18.51
C ASN A 98 -5.54 2.17 -18.20
N CYS A 99 -6.35 2.05 -17.15
CA CYS A 99 -7.07 0.80 -16.86
C CYS A 99 -8.07 0.51 -17.98
N ASP A 100 -8.07 -0.72 -18.50
CA ASP A 100 -9.10 -1.18 -19.43
C ASP A 100 -10.48 -1.13 -18.73
N PRO A 101 -11.43 -0.31 -19.21
CA PRO A 101 -12.77 -0.23 -18.61
C PRO A 101 -13.55 -1.55 -18.70
N THR A 102 -13.16 -2.46 -19.60
CA THR A 102 -13.77 -3.79 -19.74
C THR A 102 -13.31 -4.77 -18.66
N ASP A 103 -12.12 -4.58 -18.10
CA ASP A 103 -11.69 -5.26 -16.87
C ASP A 103 -12.31 -4.56 -15.66
N GLN A 104 -13.60 -4.85 -15.43
CA GLN A 104 -14.37 -4.27 -14.35
C GLN A 104 -13.76 -4.56 -12.97
N PHE A 105 -13.06 -5.69 -12.80
CA PHE A 105 -12.45 -6.04 -11.53
C PHE A 105 -11.25 -5.14 -11.23
N ALA A 106 -10.31 -5.05 -12.16
CA ALA A 106 -9.14 -4.18 -11.99
C ALA A 106 -9.57 -2.72 -11.84
N TYR A 107 -10.48 -2.24 -12.70
CA TYR A 107 -10.99 -0.88 -12.65
C TYR A 107 -11.61 -0.55 -11.28
N ARG A 108 -12.52 -1.38 -10.76
CA ARG A 108 -13.20 -1.14 -9.49
C ARG A 108 -12.23 -1.15 -8.31
N THR A 109 -11.34 -2.14 -8.26
CA THR A 109 -10.43 -2.31 -7.12
C THR A 109 -9.40 -1.18 -7.06
N VAL A 110 -8.86 -0.75 -8.21
CA VAL A 110 -7.96 0.41 -8.32
C VAL A 110 -8.67 1.71 -7.91
N ARG A 111 -9.91 1.92 -8.37
CA ARG A 111 -10.71 3.10 -7.97
C ARG A 111 -11.00 3.12 -6.47
N ARG A 112 -11.22 1.95 -5.85
CA ARG A 112 -11.39 1.85 -4.40
C ARG A 112 -10.14 2.28 -3.64
N VAL A 113 -8.95 1.82 -4.05
CA VAL A 113 -7.68 2.26 -3.44
C VAL A 113 -7.52 3.77 -3.53
N ARG A 114 -7.85 4.36 -4.69
CA ARG A 114 -7.81 5.83 -4.86
C ARG A 114 -8.73 6.54 -3.88
N MET A 115 -9.97 6.08 -3.72
CA MET A 115 -10.94 6.66 -2.79
C MET A 115 -10.44 6.62 -1.35
N LEU A 116 -9.90 5.48 -0.90
CA LEU A 116 -9.31 5.35 0.44
C LEU A 116 -8.14 6.31 0.64
N ALA A 117 -7.23 6.40 -0.34
CA ALA A 117 -6.10 7.31 -0.27
C ALA A 117 -6.52 8.78 -0.17
N THR A 118 -7.47 9.22 -1.01
CA THR A 118 -8.00 10.58 -0.98
C THR A 118 -8.75 10.87 0.32
N GLY A 119 -9.57 9.92 0.81
CA GLY A 119 -10.29 10.04 2.07
C GLY A 119 -9.33 10.23 3.25
N PHE A 120 -8.34 9.33 3.37
CA PHE A 120 -7.35 9.40 4.45
C PHE A 120 -6.57 10.73 4.44
N ILE A 121 -6.17 11.22 3.26
CA ILE A 121 -5.51 12.53 3.14
C ILE A 121 -6.41 13.65 3.68
N ASN A 122 -7.67 13.69 3.25
CA ASN A 122 -8.59 14.78 3.58
C ASN A 122 -9.08 14.74 5.03
N GLU A 123 -9.15 13.56 5.63
CA GLU A 123 -9.64 13.39 7.00
C GLU A 123 -8.54 13.56 8.05
N HIS A 124 -7.29 13.22 7.69
CA HIS A 124 -6.23 13.07 8.69
C HIS A 124 -4.94 13.83 8.40
N LEU A 125 -4.68 14.25 7.15
CA LEU A 125 -3.38 14.81 6.73
C LEU A 125 -3.52 16.19 6.05
N VAL A 126 -4.58 16.93 6.37
CA VAL A 126 -4.84 18.29 5.86
C VAL A 126 -3.89 19.29 6.50
#